data_AF-A0A2R7NRU0-F1
#
_entry.id   AF-A0A2R7NRU0-F1
#
_cell.length_a   1.000
_cell.length_b   1.000
_cell.length_c   1.000
_cell.angle_alpha   90.00
_cell.angle_beta   90.00
_cell.angle_gamma   90.00
#
_symmetry.space_group_name_H-M   'P 1'
#
loop_
_entity.id
_entity.type
_entity.pdbx_description
1 polymer ?
#
loop_
_entity_poly.entity_id
_entity_poly.type
_entity_poly.pdbx_seq_one_letter_code
_entity_poly.pdbx_strand_id
1 'polypeptide(L)'
;MNKKRNNRTFTNELYNIYSDPQILHNYKNGYKFTKVIYDIVNSENCIWLIELILDQKHSFDFKIEIWHLSRGDNELFMLKGK
;
A
#
# COMPACT_ATOMS: atom_id res chain seq x y z
N MET A 1 -17.06 -30.03 1.26
CA MET A 1 -15.74 -30.11 0.60
C MET A 1 -14.95 -28.85 0.92
N ASN A 2 -14.10 -28.88 1.95
CA ASN A 2 -13.23 -27.75 2.28
C ASN A 2 -12.03 -27.74 1.34
N LYS A 3 -12.15 -26.97 0.26
CA LYS A 3 -11.05 -26.70 -0.66
C LYS A 3 -10.10 -25.76 0.08
N LYS A 4 -9.03 -26.30 0.68
CA LYS A 4 -7.84 -25.51 1.04
C LYS A 4 -7.41 -24.80 -0.26
N ARG A 5 -7.81 -23.55 -0.45
CA ARG A 5 -7.20 -22.69 -1.47
C ARG A 5 -5.72 -22.68 -1.13
N ASN A 6 -4.88 -23.17 -2.03
CA ASN A 6 -3.44 -23.11 -1.87
C ASN A 6 -3.08 -21.65 -1.59
N ASN A 7 -2.57 -21.33 -0.40
CA ASN A 7 -2.24 -19.96 0.00
C ASN A 7 -1.36 -19.26 -1.04
N ARG A 8 -0.47 -19.99 -1.72
CA ARG A 8 0.34 -19.46 -2.83
C ARG A 8 -0.47 -18.91 -4.01
N THR A 9 -1.56 -19.58 -4.39
CA THR A 9 -2.42 -19.13 -5.50
C THR A 9 -3.17 -17.87 -5.09
N PHE A 10 -3.65 -17.80 -3.85
CA PHE A 10 -4.33 -16.63 -3.30
C PHE A 10 -3.38 -15.42 -3.18
N THR A 11 -2.15 -15.61 -2.70
CA THR A 11 -1.14 -14.52 -2.64
C THR A 11 -0.78 -14.00 -4.03
N ASN A 12 -0.66 -14.87 -5.03
CA ASN A 12 -0.38 -14.46 -6.41
C ASN A 12 -1.59 -13.77 -7.08
N GLU A 13 -2.80 -14.24 -6.80
CA GLU A 13 -4.04 -13.58 -7.26
C GLU A 13 -4.16 -12.17 -6.66
N LEU A 14 -3.92 -12.02 -5.36
CA LEU A 14 -3.88 -10.71 -4.71
C LEU A 14 -2.76 -9.83 -5.26
N TYR A 15 -1.56 -10.39 -5.46
CA TYR A 15 -0.46 -9.66 -6.07
C TYR A 15 -0.85 -9.11 -7.44
N ASN A 16 -1.44 -9.93 -8.31
CA ASN A 16 -1.88 -9.50 -9.65
C ASN A 16 -2.98 -8.43 -9.61
N ILE A 17 -3.95 -8.55 -8.69
CA ILE A 17 -5.01 -7.55 -8.48
C ILE A 17 -4.41 -6.20 -8.05
N TYR A 18 -3.33 -6.25 -7.28
CA TYR A 18 -2.74 -5.09 -6.61
C TYR A 18 -1.50 -4.54 -7.32
N SER A 19 -0.93 -5.25 -8.29
CA SER A 19 0.18 -4.78 -9.11
C SER A 19 -0.23 -3.83 -10.24
N ASP A 20 -1.52 -3.53 -10.40
CA ASP A 20 -2.00 -2.52 -11.34
C ASP A 20 -2.12 -1.13 -10.67
N PRO A 21 -1.16 -0.22 -10.87
CA PRO A 21 -1.17 1.11 -10.27
C PRO A 21 -2.22 2.05 -10.88
N GLN A 22 -2.96 1.63 -11.93
CA GLN A 22 -3.91 2.50 -12.63
C GLN A 22 -5.21 2.71 -11.86
N ILE A 23 -5.57 1.81 -10.92
CA ILE A 23 -6.78 1.94 -10.12
C ILE A 23 -6.50 2.80 -8.89
N LEU A 24 -6.91 4.07 -8.96
CA LEU A 24 -6.72 5.06 -7.92
C LEU A 24 -8.03 5.37 -7.18
N HIS A 25 -7.98 5.37 -5.86
CA HIS A 25 -9.05 5.78 -4.96
C HIS A 25 -8.77 7.16 -4.37
N ASN A 26 -9.80 8.01 -4.34
CA ASN A 26 -9.70 9.31 -3.70
C ASN A 26 -9.62 9.14 -2.17
N TYR A 27 -8.67 9.85 -1.59
CA TYR A 27 -8.52 10.03 -0.16
C TYR A 27 -8.57 11.54 0.15
N LYS A 28 -8.62 11.88 1.44
CA LYS A 28 -8.73 13.26 1.94
C LYS A 28 -7.78 14.21 1.22
N ASN A 29 -8.15 15.48 1.13
CA ASN A 29 -7.33 16.55 0.53
C ASN A 29 -6.91 16.33 -0.93
N GLY A 30 -7.67 15.50 -1.68
CA GLY A 30 -7.42 15.25 -3.10
C GLY A 30 -6.28 14.26 -3.37
N TYR A 31 -5.70 13.65 -2.32
CA TYR A 31 -4.74 12.56 -2.49
C TYR A 31 -5.41 11.35 -3.14
N LYS A 32 -4.64 10.64 -3.96
CA LYS A 32 -5.08 9.43 -4.63
C LYS A 32 -4.11 8.31 -4.29
N PHE A 33 -4.66 7.19 -3.81
CA PHE A 33 -3.89 6.00 -3.49
C PHE A 33 -4.32 4.85 -4.39
N THR A 34 -3.40 3.93 -4.67
CA THR A 34 -3.77 2.70 -5.37
C THR A 34 -4.79 1.91 -4.55
N LYS A 35 -5.63 1.12 -5.23
CA LYS A 35 -6.62 0.25 -4.60
C LYS A 35 -6.02 -0.63 -3.49
N VAL A 36 -4.79 -1.07 -3.66
CA VAL A 36 -4.03 -1.85 -2.66
C VAL A 36 -3.95 -1.14 -1.33
N ILE A 37 -3.46 0.10 -1.35
CA ILE A 37 -3.20 0.88 -0.14
C ILE A 37 -4.53 1.21 0.54
N TYR A 38 -5.55 1.55 -0.26
CA TYR A 38 -6.89 1.77 0.23
C TYR A 38 -7.49 0.52 0.91
N ASP A 39 -7.39 -0.64 0.28
CA ASP A 39 -7.92 -1.90 0.80
C ASP A 39 -7.18 -2.33 2.08
N ILE A 40 -5.84 -2.27 2.12
CA ILE A 40 -5.03 -2.61 3.31
C ILE A 40 -5.41 -1.72 4.50
N VAL A 41 -5.47 -0.40 4.28
CA VAL A 41 -5.76 0.56 5.36
C VAL A 41 -7.15 0.33 5.95
N ASN A 42 -8.15 0.07 5.11
CA ASN A 42 -9.52 -0.18 5.58
C ASN A 42 -9.70 -1.56 6.21
N SER A 43 -9.09 -2.60 5.63
CA SER A 43 -9.26 -3.98 6.10
C SER A 43 -8.49 -4.28 7.39
N GLU A 44 -7.28 -3.74 7.53
CA GLU A 44 -6.42 -3.97 8.70
C GLU A 44 -6.48 -2.83 9.73
N ASN A 45 -7.30 -1.80 9.48
CA ASN A 45 -7.38 -0.58 10.30
C ASN A 45 -6.02 0.10 10.49
N CYS A 46 -5.20 0.10 9.43
CA CYS A 46 -3.83 0.61 9.41
C CYS A 46 -3.76 2.06 8.89
N ILE A 47 -4.57 2.96 9.45
CA ILE A 47 -4.62 4.38 9.02
C ILE A 47 -3.27 5.08 9.14
N TRP A 48 -2.46 4.67 10.13
CA TRP A 48 -1.08 5.13 10.33
C TRP A 48 -0.20 4.99 9.08
N LEU A 49 -0.50 4.03 8.18
CA LEU A 49 0.26 3.85 6.94
C LEU A 49 0.01 5.01 5.98
N ILE A 50 -1.21 5.55 5.92
CA ILE A 50 -1.51 6.74 5.11
C ILE A 50 -0.80 7.96 5.68
N GLU A 51 -0.84 8.12 7.00
CA GLU A 51 -0.14 9.22 7.69
C GLU A 51 1.36 9.15 7.39
N LEU A 52 1.96 7.96 7.46
CA LEU A 52 3.36 7.73 7.09
C LEU A 52 3.66 8.12 5.63
N ILE A 53 2.77 7.76 4.68
CA ILE A 53 2.96 8.12 3.27
C ILE A 53 2.84 9.64 3.06
N LEU A 54 1.92 10.30 3.75
CA LEU A 54 1.73 11.75 3.64
C LEU A 54 2.89 12.52 4.28
N ASP A 55 3.39 12.06 5.44
CA ASP A 55 4.50 12.68 6.16
C ASP A 55 5.84 12.50 5.43
N GLN A 56 6.05 11.34 4.80
CA GLN A 56 7.28 11.02 4.08
C GLN A 56 7.19 11.28 2.58
N LYS A 57 6.12 11.95 2.12
CA LYS A 57 6.01 12.41 0.73
C LYS A 57 7.12 13.42 0.47
N HIS A 58 8.26 12.92 0.02
CA HIS A 58 9.35 13.72 -0.45
C HIS A 58 8.84 14.62 -1.59
N SER A 59 9.42 15.81 -1.73
CA SER A 59 9.10 16.84 -2.72
C SER A 59 9.37 16.44 -4.17
N PHE A 60 9.38 15.14 -4.48
CA PHE A 60 9.62 14.66 -5.82
C PHE A 60 8.33 14.76 -6.63
N ASP A 61 8.40 15.48 -7.73
CA ASP A 61 7.28 15.76 -8.63
C ASP A 61 6.98 14.56 -9.54
N PHE A 62 6.88 13.36 -8.95
CA PHE A 62 6.58 12.14 -9.68
C PHE A 62 5.08 11.93 -9.78
N LYS A 63 4.62 11.59 -10.98
CA LYS A 63 3.21 11.25 -11.25
C LYS A 63 2.75 9.99 -10.50
N ILE A 64 3.67 9.07 -10.22
CA ILE A 64 3.44 7.83 -9.46
C ILE A 64 4.68 7.60 -8.59
N GLU A 65 4.49 7.35 -7.30
CA GLU A 65 5.56 7.03 -6.35
C GLU A 65 5.42 5.59 -5.88
N ILE A 66 6.50 4.82 -5.95
CA ILE A 66 6.56 3.44 -5.48
C ILE A 66 7.43 3.44 -4.23
N TRP A 67 6.86 2.96 -3.13
CA TRP A 67 7.49 2.97 -1.82
C TRP A 67 7.72 1.55 -1.32
N HIS A 68 8.87 1.33 -0.68
CA HIS A 68 9.14 0.11 0.05
C HIS A 68 8.96 0.37 1.55
N LEU A 69 7.97 -0.29 2.17
CA LEU A 69 7.77 -0.26 3.61
C LEU A 69 8.81 -1.18 4.28
N SER A 70 9.62 -0.61 5.16
CA SER A 70 10.65 -1.34 5.92
C SER A 70 10.55 -1.04 7.41
N ARG A 71 10.94 -2.00 8.25
CA ARG A 71 11.05 -1.83 9.70
C ARG A 71 12.43 -1.22 10.00
N GLY A 72 12.44 -0.07 10.65
CA GLY A 72 13.63 0.64 11.07
C GLY A 72 14.13 0.21 12.45
N ASP A 73 15.30 0.75 12.82
CA ASP A 73 15.84 0.63 14.17
C ASP A 73 14.91 1.40 15.12
N ASN A 74 14.39 0.76 16.17
CA ASN A 74 13.33 1.21 17.10
C ASN A 74 11.89 0.80 16.76
N GLU A 75 11.67 -0.24 15.96
CA GLU A 75 10.32 -0.78 15.70
C GLU A 75 9.38 0.17 14.93
N LEU A 76 9.94 1.25 14.39
CA LEU A 76 9.21 2.20 13.56
C LEU A 76 9.20 1.75 12.10
N PHE A 77 8.07 1.94 11.44
CA PHE A 77 7.98 1.73 10.00
C PHE A 77 8.49 2.96 9.25
N MET A 78 9.25 2.73 8.18
CA MET A 78 9.76 3.78 7.31
C MET A 78 9.52 3.40 5.84
N LEU A 79 9.20 4.40 5.02
CA LEU A 79 9.08 4.26 3.57
C LEU A 79 10.41 4.65 2.92
N LYS A 80 10.93 3.76 2.07
CA LYS A 80 12.07 4.06 1.21
C LYS A 80 11.56 4.26 -0.21
N GLY A 81 11.73 5.46 -0.74
CA GLY A 81 11.46 5.76 -2.15
C GLY A 81 12.49 5.06 -3.03
N LYS A 82 12.07 4.65 -4.23
CA LYS A 82 12.95 4.09 -5.26
C LYS A 82 13.02 5.00 -6.48
#